data_AF-A0A8D9RWW3-F1
#
_entry.id   AF-A0A8D9RWW3-F1
#
_cell.length_a   1.000
_cell.length_b   1.000
_cell.length_c   1.000
_cell.angle_alpha   90.00
_cell.angle_beta   90.00
_cell.angle_gamma   90.00
#
_symmetry.space_group_name_H-M   'P 1'
#
loop_
_entity.id
_entity.type
_entity.pdbx_description
1 polymer ?
#
loop_
_entity_poly.entity_id
_entity_poly.type
_entity_poly.pdbx_seq_one_letter_code
_entity_poly.pdbx_strand_id
1 'polypeptide(L)'
;MAIYTKGGDKGETSLFDGTRVPKDSLRVETYGTFDELNANISLADKFCESKRNKKLLQEVEYKMFFLQGEIATEKRQYFTDKSKIITDEDTRRLEKVIDEYTAKLPPVHSFILPGSSTAGAQLHVCRTICRRAERLFVRLSKDVKFRPELERYVNRLSDFLYIVARDEDYEDLLNTVTDDVIKIYQRYQEKKDVR
;
A
#
# COMPACT_ATOMS: atom_id res chain seq x y z
N MET A 1 0.97 17.46 -23.53
CA MET A 1 2.41 17.07 -23.54
C MET A 1 2.49 15.66 -24.11
N ALA A 2 3.40 15.37 -25.04
CA ALA A 2 3.52 14.03 -25.60
C ALA A 2 4.02 13.05 -24.53
N ILE A 3 3.43 11.86 -24.44
CA ILE A 3 3.80 10.85 -23.44
C ILE A 3 5.22 10.29 -23.70
N TYR A 4 5.60 10.11 -24.97
CA TYR A 4 6.95 9.70 -25.36
C TYR A 4 7.74 10.90 -25.90
N THR A 5 8.98 11.06 -25.43
CA THR A 5 9.89 12.14 -25.87
C THR A 5 11.17 11.64 -26.53
N LYS A 6 11.42 10.32 -26.51
CA LYS A 6 12.67 9.65 -26.94
C LYS A 6 13.93 10.06 -26.17
N GLY A 7 13.81 10.96 -25.19
CA GLY A 7 14.94 11.45 -24.38
C GLY A 7 15.57 10.40 -23.46
N GLY A 8 14.94 9.23 -23.31
CA GLY A 8 15.46 8.11 -22.53
C GLY A 8 15.91 6.91 -23.35
N ASP A 9 15.94 7.00 -24.68
CA ASP A 9 16.26 5.86 -25.57
C ASP A 9 17.71 5.39 -25.40
N LYS A 10 18.61 6.27 -24.93
CA LYS A 10 20.01 5.97 -24.64
C LYS A 10 20.26 5.43 -23.23
N GLY A 11 19.21 5.01 -22.50
CA GLY A 11 19.34 4.39 -21.18
C GLY A 11 19.36 5.36 -19.99
N GLU A 12 19.11 6.65 -20.22
CA GLU A 12 19.03 7.67 -19.16
C GLU A 12 17.59 8.13 -18.91
N THR A 13 17.36 8.76 -17.76
CA THR A 13 16.10 9.41 -17.41
C THR A 13 16.36 10.72 -16.65
N SER A 14 15.36 11.58 -16.60
CA SER A 14 15.38 12.78 -15.76
C SER A 14 14.66 12.50 -14.44
N LEU A 15 15.32 12.84 -13.33
CA LEU A 15 14.73 12.95 -12.00
C LEU A 15 13.73 14.14 -11.95
N PHE A 16 12.99 14.24 -10.84
CA PHE A 16 11.97 15.29 -10.66
C PHE A 16 12.54 16.71 -10.70
N ASP A 17 13.79 16.90 -10.25
CA ASP A 17 14.51 18.18 -10.31
C ASP A 17 15.25 18.42 -11.63
N GLY A 18 15.05 17.55 -12.63
CA GLY A 18 15.66 17.63 -13.95
C GLY A 18 17.04 16.98 -14.06
N THR A 19 17.61 16.47 -12.95
CA THR A 19 18.91 15.80 -12.96
C THR A 19 18.88 14.55 -13.82
N ARG A 20 19.89 14.33 -14.66
CA ARG A 20 19.96 13.18 -15.57
C ARG A 20 20.74 12.04 -14.91
N VAL A 21 20.15 10.86 -14.90
CA VAL A 21 20.74 9.65 -14.31
C VAL A 21 20.51 8.42 -15.21
N PRO A 22 21.36 7.40 -15.13
CA PRO A 22 21.08 6.10 -15.73
C PRO A 22 19.78 5.48 -15.20
N LYS A 23 19.01 4.81 -16.06
CA LYS A 23 17.75 4.14 -15.71
C LYS A 23 17.91 2.99 -14.72
N ASP A 24 19.11 2.40 -14.65
CA ASP A 24 19.49 1.34 -13.72
C ASP A 24 20.12 1.87 -12.42
N SER A 25 20.14 3.19 -12.21
CA SER A 25 20.61 3.75 -10.95
C SER A 25 19.73 3.31 -9.78
N LEU A 26 20.35 3.10 -8.62
CA LEU A 26 19.66 2.66 -7.40
C LEU A 26 18.49 3.58 -7.01
N ARG A 27 18.61 4.88 -7.26
CA ARG A 27 17.53 5.85 -7.01
C ARG A 27 16.30 5.55 -7.88
N VAL A 28 16.52 5.29 -9.18
CA VAL A 28 15.46 4.95 -10.14
C VAL A 28 14.80 3.62 -9.78
N GLU A 29 15.59 2.61 -9.47
CA GLU A 29 15.08 1.31 -9.00
C GLU A 29 14.24 1.46 -7.71
N THR A 30 14.67 2.32 -6.79
CA THR A 30 13.99 2.55 -5.51
C THR A 30 12.61 3.18 -5.70
N TYR A 31 12.51 4.36 -6.34
CA TYR A 31 11.20 4.99 -6.52
C TYR A 31 10.32 4.20 -7.50
N GLY A 32 10.92 3.51 -8.49
CA GLY A 32 10.18 2.64 -9.41
C GLY A 32 9.56 1.43 -8.73
N THR A 33 10.23 0.85 -7.72
CA THR A 33 9.63 -0.23 -6.92
C THR A 33 8.50 0.27 -6.02
N PHE A 34 8.55 1.52 -5.54
CA PHE A 34 7.41 2.15 -4.87
C PHE A 34 6.26 2.45 -5.83
N ASP A 35 6.54 2.80 -7.09
CA ASP A 35 5.51 2.95 -8.13
C ASP A 35 4.82 1.60 -8.43
N GLU A 36 5.59 0.52 -8.54
CA GLU A 36 5.05 -0.86 -8.65
C GLU A 36 4.15 -1.21 -7.46
N LEU A 37 4.57 -0.87 -6.23
CA LEU A 37 3.73 -1.04 -5.04
C LEU A 37 2.44 -0.23 -5.17
N ASN A 38 2.52 1.03 -5.59
CA ASN A 38 1.37 1.92 -5.72
C ASN A 38 0.33 1.36 -6.69
N ALA A 39 0.78 0.86 -7.85
CA ALA A 39 -0.08 0.21 -8.83
C ALA A 39 -0.76 -1.06 -8.25
N ASN A 40 -0.04 -1.84 -7.44
CA ASN A 40 -0.59 -3.03 -6.79
C ASN A 40 -1.60 -2.67 -5.68
N ILE A 41 -1.40 -1.57 -4.96
CA ILE A 41 -2.38 -1.06 -3.99
C ILE A 41 -3.66 -0.62 -4.71
N SER A 42 -3.51 0.05 -5.86
CA SER A 42 -4.66 0.44 -6.69
C SER A 42 -5.49 -0.76 -7.14
N LEU A 43 -4.82 -1.87 -7.48
CA LEU A 43 -5.48 -3.13 -7.79
C LEU A 43 -6.14 -3.75 -6.56
N ALA A 44 -5.46 -3.73 -5.40
CA ALA A 44 -6.00 -4.24 -4.14
C ALA A 44 -7.31 -3.53 -3.73
N ASP A 45 -7.36 -2.20 -3.88
CA ASP A 45 -8.57 -1.38 -3.63
C ASP A 45 -9.78 -1.88 -4.43
N LYS A 46 -9.58 -2.38 -5.65
CA LYS A 46 -10.69 -2.90 -6.49
C LYS A 46 -11.25 -4.22 -5.98
N PHE A 47 -10.42 -5.03 -5.32
CA PHE A 47 -10.84 -6.30 -4.74
C PHE A 47 -11.45 -6.15 -3.35
N CYS A 48 -11.15 -5.07 -2.63
CA CYS A 48 -11.65 -4.90 -1.27
C CYS A 48 -13.19 -4.91 -1.21
N GLU A 49 -13.74 -5.41 -0.12
CA GLU A 49 -15.18 -5.37 0.18
C GLU A 49 -15.50 -4.19 1.11
N SER A 50 -14.62 -3.93 2.10
CA SER A 50 -14.80 -2.85 3.07
C SER A 50 -14.62 -1.49 2.41
N LYS A 51 -15.69 -0.67 2.43
CA LYS A 51 -15.64 0.74 1.98
C LYS A 51 -14.60 1.56 2.75
N ARG A 52 -14.36 1.21 4.02
CA ARG A 52 -13.37 1.88 4.86
C ARG A 52 -11.96 1.56 4.36
N ASN A 53 -11.65 0.29 4.08
CA ASN A 53 -10.34 -0.11 3.57
C ASN A 53 -10.04 0.50 2.21
N LYS A 54 -11.03 0.54 1.31
CA LYS A 54 -10.91 1.27 0.02
C LYS A 54 -10.44 2.70 0.20
N LYS A 55 -11.12 3.45 1.07
CA LYS A 55 -10.77 4.84 1.36
C LYS A 55 -9.36 4.96 1.95
N LEU A 56 -8.99 4.09 2.88
CA LEU A 56 -7.66 4.09 3.48
C LEU A 56 -6.56 3.81 2.43
N LEU A 57 -6.77 2.83 1.54
CA LEU A 57 -5.83 2.52 0.47
C LEU A 57 -5.68 3.68 -0.51
N GLN A 58 -6.77 4.33 -0.89
CA GLN A 58 -6.74 5.52 -1.76
C GLN A 58 -5.99 6.71 -1.13
N GLU A 59 -6.15 6.91 0.19
CA GLU A 59 -5.38 7.91 0.93
C GLU A 59 -3.88 7.57 0.93
N VAL A 60 -3.53 6.29 1.09
CA VAL A 60 -2.15 5.80 1.01
C VAL A 60 -1.58 5.94 -0.40
N GLU A 61 -2.33 5.62 -1.45
CA GLU A 61 -1.89 5.81 -2.84
C GLU A 61 -1.52 7.26 -3.12
N TYR A 62 -2.36 8.19 -2.66
CA TYR A 62 -2.10 9.62 -2.80
C TYR A 62 -0.83 10.05 -2.04
N LYS A 63 -0.60 9.51 -0.84
CA LYS A 63 0.61 9.78 -0.05
C LYS A 63 1.86 9.17 -0.69
N MET A 64 1.74 7.97 -1.23
CA MET A 64 2.82 7.28 -1.92
C MET A 64 3.30 8.04 -3.16
N PHE A 65 2.42 8.76 -3.85
CA PHE A 65 2.82 9.64 -4.96
C PHE A 65 3.85 10.70 -4.51
N PHE A 66 3.65 11.32 -3.34
CA PHE A 66 4.61 12.28 -2.80
C PHE A 66 5.89 11.61 -2.29
N LEU A 67 5.78 10.45 -1.67
CA LEU A 67 6.93 9.65 -1.26
C LEU A 67 7.84 9.33 -2.45
N GLN A 68 7.26 8.89 -3.56
CA GLN A 68 8.00 8.62 -4.79
C GLN A 68 8.65 9.89 -5.35
N GLY A 69 7.93 11.02 -5.36
CA GLY A 69 8.45 12.31 -5.80
C GLY A 69 9.66 12.79 -4.98
N GLU A 70 9.62 12.59 -3.65
CA GLU A 70 10.75 12.93 -2.78
C GLU A 70 11.97 12.04 -3.06
N ILE A 71 11.78 10.73 -3.23
CA ILE A 71 12.86 9.79 -3.57
C ILE A 71 13.42 10.08 -4.98
N ALA A 72 12.55 10.48 -5.92
CA ALA A 72 12.91 10.87 -7.28
C ALA A 72 13.57 12.26 -7.38
N THR A 73 13.90 12.90 -6.26
CA THR A 73 14.56 14.21 -6.22
C THR A 73 15.95 14.10 -5.58
N GLU A 74 16.99 14.59 -6.27
CA GLU A 74 18.35 14.61 -5.71
C GLU A 74 18.57 15.86 -4.85
N LYS A 75 18.20 17.03 -5.38
CA LYS A 75 18.20 18.31 -4.68
C LYS A 75 16.97 18.41 -3.79
N ARG A 76 17.00 17.75 -2.64
CA ARG A 76 15.85 17.62 -1.71
C ARG A 76 15.05 18.90 -1.47
N GLN A 77 15.71 20.06 -1.34
CA GLN A 77 15.04 21.37 -1.17
C GLN A 77 14.07 21.68 -2.33
N TYR A 78 14.40 21.27 -3.54
CA TYR A 78 13.54 21.44 -4.72
C TYR A 78 12.17 20.78 -4.54
N PHE A 79 12.11 19.61 -3.88
CA PHE A 79 10.85 18.92 -3.63
C PHE A 79 10.12 19.53 -2.43
N THR A 80 10.82 19.77 -1.32
CA THR A 80 10.20 20.28 -0.09
C THR A 80 9.57 21.66 -0.27
N ASP A 81 10.13 22.50 -1.15
CA ASP A 81 9.66 23.87 -1.34
C ASP A 81 8.48 23.96 -2.32
N LYS A 82 8.28 22.93 -3.16
CA LYS A 82 7.35 22.96 -4.30
C LYS A 82 6.25 21.90 -4.24
N SER A 83 6.31 20.98 -3.29
CA SER A 83 5.43 19.83 -3.22
C SER A 83 4.92 19.59 -1.80
N LYS A 84 3.88 18.75 -1.69
CA LYS A 84 3.47 18.22 -0.38
C LYS A 84 4.47 17.16 0.04
N ILE A 85 4.70 17.09 1.35
CA ILE A 85 5.64 16.16 1.97
C ILE A 85 4.91 15.19 2.89
N ILE A 86 5.47 13.99 3.05
CA ILE A 86 5.07 13.08 4.12
C ILE A 86 5.45 13.69 5.47
N THR A 87 4.53 13.66 6.41
CA THR A 87 4.70 14.21 7.76
C THR A 87 4.60 13.10 8.81
N ASP A 88 4.99 13.40 10.05
CA ASP A 88 4.78 12.47 11.17
C ASP A 88 3.29 12.15 11.41
N GLU A 89 2.40 13.08 11.05
CA GLU A 89 0.97 12.83 11.15
C GLU A 89 0.50 11.73 10.20
N ASP A 90 1.13 11.62 9.03
CA ASP A 90 0.82 10.55 8.07
C ASP A 90 1.24 9.18 8.61
N THR A 91 2.37 9.11 9.33
CA THR A 91 2.80 7.87 10.00
C THR A 91 1.85 7.52 11.15
N ARG A 92 1.48 8.50 11.98
CA ARG A 92 0.52 8.29 13.08
C ARG A 92 -0.84 7.81 12.60
N ARG A 93 -1.28 8.22 11.40
CA ARG A 93 -2.52 7.70 10.81
C ARG A 93 -2.42 6.21 10.48
N LEU A 94 -1.29 5.75 9.95
CA LEU A 94 -1.07 4.32 9.72
C LEU A 94 -1.09 3.54 11.04
N GLU A 95 -0.37 4.05 12.05
CA GLU A 95 -0.30 3.45 13.39
C GLU A 95 -1.69 3.35 14.03
N LYS A 96 -2.48 4.42 13.95
CA LYS A 96 -3.85 4.43 14.45
C LYS A 96 -4.74 3.37 13.80
N VAL A 97 -4.64 3.18 12.48
CA VAL A 97 -5.39 2.11 11.80
C VAL A 97 -4.91 0.73 12.26
N ILE A 98 -3.60 0.55 12.42
CA ILE A 98 -3.02 -0.70 12.93
C ILE A 98 -3.57 -1.01 14.32
N ASP A 99 -3.57 -0.04 15.24
CA ASP A 99 -4.07 -0.23 16.59
C ASP A 99 -5.57 -0.55 16.61
N GLU A 100 -6.38 0.18 15.82
CA GLU A 100 -7.82 -0.04 15.72
C GLU A 100 -8.16 -1.44 15.19
N TYR A 101 -7.51 -1.89 14.13
CA TYR A 101 -7.76 -3.22 13.58
C TYR A 101 -7.16 -4.34 14.43
N THR A 102 -6.04 -4.10 15.10
CA THR A 102 -5.48 -5.05 16.07
C THR A 102 -6.45 -5.29 17.23
N ALA A 103 -7.15 -4.24 17.69
CA ALA A 103 -8.17 -4.36 18.73
C ALA A 103 -9.50 -4.99 18.23
N LYS A 104 -9.88 -4.75 16.96
CA LYS A 104 -11.11 -5.29 16.35
C LYS A 104 -11.00 -6.78 16.01
N LEU A 105 -9.86 -7.20 15.46
CA LEU A 105 -9.72 -8.51 14.82
C LEU A 105 -9.39 -9.62 15.84
N PRO A 106 -9.80 -10.87 15.58
CA PRO A 106 -9.41 -11.99 16.40
C PRO A 106 -7.88 -12.08 16.58
N PRO A 107 -7.38 -12.39 17.79
CA PRO A 107 -5.94 -12.52 18.01
C PRO A 107 -5.39 -13.68 17.19
N VAL A 108 -4.17 -13.53 16.70
CA VAL A 108 -3.46 -14.57 15.94
C VAL A 108 -2.20 -14.93 16.70
N HIS A 109 -2.04 -16.23 16.96
CA HIS A 109 -0.91 -16.79 17.72
C HIS A 109 0.05 -17.60 16.85
N SER A 110 -0.19 -17.68 15.54
CA SER A 110 0.62 -18.45 14.58
C SER A 110 0.85 -17.65 13.30
N PHE A 111 1.79 -18.08 12.47
CA PHE A 111 1.92 -17.52 11.13
C PHE A 111 0.63 -17.76 10.33
N ILE A 112 0.19 -16.72 9.62
CA ILE A 112 -0.99 -16.77 8.75
C ILE A 112 -0.51 -17.03 7.33
N LEU A 113 -1.19 -17.92 6.62
CA LEU A 113 -1.04 -18.01 5.17
C LEU A 113 -1.56 -16.72 4.53
N PRO A 114 -0.89 -16.19 3.49
CA PRO A 114 -1.24 -14.91 2.94
C PRO A 114 -2.57 -14.98 2.17
N GLY A 115 -3.64 -14.50 2.80
CA GLY A 115 -4.94 -14.26 2.19
C GLY A 115 -5.86 -15.47 2.25
N SER A 116 -7.03 -15.30 2.83
CA SER A 116 -8.19 -16.18 2.64
C SER A 116 -9.18 -15.59 1.63
N SER A 117 -9.13 -14.27 1.41
CA SER A 117 -9.90 -13.56 0.39
C SER A 117 -9.01 -13.07 -0.76
N THR A 118 -9.63 -12.72 -1.89
CA THR A 118 -8.90 -12.16 -3.05
C THR A 118 -8.23 -10.84 -2.69
N ALA A 119 -8.91 -9.98 -1.92
CA ALA A 119 -8.38 -8.72 -1.43
C ALA A 119 -7.21 -8.93 -0.46
N GLY A 120 -7.37 -9.81 0.53
CA GLY A 120 -6.32 -10.14 1.49
C GLY A 120 -5.06 -10.70 0.83
N ALA A 121 -5.22 -11.59 -0.15
CA ALA A 121 -4.10 -12.13 -0.94
C ALA A 121 -3.35 -11.03 -1.69
N GLN A 122 -4.07 -10.14 -2.39
CA GLN A 122 -3.45 -9.03 -3.13
C GLN A 122 -2.77 -8.02 -2.20
N LEU A 123 -3.35 -7.74 -1.02
CA LEU A 123 -2.72 -6.87 -0.01
C LEU A 123 -1.44 -7.50 0.58
N HIS A 124 -1.37 -8.82 0.69
CA HIS A 124 -0.13 -9.48 1.04
C HIS A 124 0.93 -9.42 -0.07
N VAL A 125 0.54 -9.45 -1.34
CA VAL A 125 1.45 -9.13 -2.46
C VAL A 125 2.00 -7.71 -2.27
N CYS A 126 1.13 -6.72 -2.05
CA CYS A 126 1.53 -5.33 -1.77
C CYS A 126 2.52 -5.26 -0.60
N ARG A 127 2.23 -5.94 0.52
CA ARG A 127 3.12 -6.01 1.69
C ARG A 127 4.52 -6.51 1.32
N THR A 128 4.63 -7.55 0.49
CA THR A 128 5.94 -8.08 0.08
C THR A 128 6.70 -7.13 -0.85
N ILE A 129 6.02 -6.46 -1.78
CA ILE A 129 6.61 -5.43 -2.65
C ILE A 129 7.06 -4.23 -1.80
N CYS A 130 6.27 -3.81 -0.81
CA CYS A 130 6.64 -2.77 0.14
C CYS A 130 7.93 -3.09 0.88
N ARG A 131 8.08 -4.33 1.36
CA ARG A 131 9.33 -4.77 2.00
C ARG A 131 10.51 -4.82 1.01
N ARG A 132 10.25 -5.09 -0.28
CA ARG A 132 11.28 -5.01 -1.33
C ARG A 132 11.72 -3.57 -1.56
N ALA A 133 10.76 -2.65 -1.71
CA ALA A 133 11.01 -1.22 -1.85
C ALA A 133 11.76 -0.65 -0.62
N GLU A 134 11.36 -1.04 0.60
CA GLU A 134 12.05 -0.67 1.84
C GLU A 134 13.53 -1.08 1.83
N ARG A 135 13.87 -2.30 1.39
CA ARG A 135 15.28 -2.73 1.30
C ARG A 135 16.09 -1.89 0.31
N LEU A 136 15.50 -1.53 -0.83
CA LEU A 136 16.14 -0.64 -1.81
C LEU A 136 16.32 0.77 -1.23
N PHE A 137 15.30 1.27 -0.54
CA PHE A 137 15.34 2.56 0.14
C PHE A 137 16.40 2.61 1.23
N VAL A 138 16.50 1.58 2.08
CA VAL A 138 17.57 1.45 3.10
C VAL A 138 18.95 1.40 2.43
N ARG A 139 19.09 0.70 1.31
CA ARG A 139 20.35 0.66 0.55
C ARG A 139 20.72 2.05 0.03
N LEU A 140 19.78 2.78 -0.57
CA LEU A 140 19.97 4.14 -1.06
C LEU A 140 20.28 5.13 0.07
N SER A 141 19.69 4.92 1.25
CA SER A 141 19.87 5.77 2.43
C SER A 141 21.30 5.72 3.01
N LYS A 142 22.13 4.77 2.59
CA LYS A 142 23.55 4.73 2.96
C LYS A 142 24.34 5.87 2.30
N ASP A 143 23.94 6.26 1.09
CA ASP A 143 24.63 7.28 0.30
C ASP A 143 23.87 8.62 0.29
N VAL A 144 22.55 8.59 0.57
CA VAL A 144 21.66 9.75 0.50
C VAL A 144 20.94 9.95 1.84
N LYS A 145 20.97 11.17 2.37
CA LYS A 145 20.23 11.51 3.61
C LYS A 145 18.77 11.85 3.32
N PHE A 146 17.87 10.97 3.74
CA PHE A 146 16.44 11.22 3.72
C PHE A 146 15.94 11.91 4.99
N ARG A 147 14.64 12.18 4.99
CA ARG A 147 13.92 12.88 6.05
C ARG A 147 13.43 11.81 7.04
N PRO A 148 13.66 11.91 8.35
CA PRO A 148 13.27 10.86 9.31
C PRO A 148 11.79 10.47 9.23
N GLU A 149 10.92 11.43 8.91
CA GLU A 149 9.48 11.23 8.70
C GLU A 149 9.20 10.29 7.52
N LEU A 150 9.99 10.38 6.44
CA LEU A 150 9.87 9.52 5.27
C LEU A 150 10.31 8.09 5.60
N GLU A 151 11.42 7.94 6.34
CA GLU A 151 11.94 6.65 6.77
C GLU A 151 10.95 5.90 7.66
N ARG A 152 10.35 6.60 8.63
CA ARG A 152 9.29 6.05 9.50
C ARG A 152 8.07 5.61 8.71
N TYR A 153 7.62 6.43 7.76
CA TYR A 153 6.45 6.10 6.94
C TYR A 153 6.68 4.84 6.09
N VAL A 154 7.85 4.73 5.44
CA VAL A 154 8.23 3.53 4.66
C VAL A 154 8.20 2.28 5.52
N ASN A 155 8.77 2.34 6.72
CA ASN A 155 8.82 1.21 7.63
C ASN A 155 7.42 0.76 8.09
N ARG A 156 6.54 1.72 8.45
CA ARG A 156 5.20 1.43 8.96
C ARG A 156 4.22 0.96 7.89
N LEU A 157 4.45 1.32 6.63
CA LEU A 157 3.56 0.98 5.52
C LEU A 157 3.34 -0.54 5.35
N SER A 158 4.38 -1.36 5.59
CA SER A 158 4.25 -2.80 5.46
C SER A 158 3.36 -3.43 6.54
N ASP A 159 3.39 -2.89 7.76
CA ASP A 159 2.52 -3.32 8.87
C ASP A 159 1.07 -2.89 8.61
N PHE A 160 0.88 -1.69 8.05
CA PHE A 160 -0.43 -1.21 7.63
C PHE A 160 -1.04 -2.11 6.53
N LEU A 161 -0.26 -2.48 5.51
CA LEU A 161 -0.76 -3.40 4.46
C LEU A 161 -1.09 -4.78 5.03
N TYR A 162 -0.32 -5.24 6.02
CA TYR A 162 -0.61 -6.51 6.71
C TYR A 162 -1.94 -6.48 7.46
N ILE A 163 -2.17 -5.45 8.28
CA ILE A 163 -3.38 -5.41 9.11
C ILE A 163 -4.65 -5.17 8.28
N VAL A 164 -4.56 -4.41 7.19
CA VAL A 164 -5.67 -4.22 6.24
C VAL A 164 -5.98 -5.53 5.51
N ALA A 165 -4.95 -6.32 5.13
CA ALA A 165 -5.17 -7.64 4.55
C ALA A 165 -5.97 -8.55 5.49
N ARG A 166 -5.63 -8.54 6.79
CA ARG A 166 -6.35 -9.31 7.80
C ARG A 166 -7.79 -8.85 8.01
N ASP A 167 -8.04 -7.55 7.92
CA ASP A 167 -9.39 -7.02 8.02
C ASP A 167 -10.24 -7.45 6.81
N GLU A 168 -9.70 -7.38 5.59
CA GLU A 168 -10.40 -7.87 4.39
C GLU A 168 -10.65 -9.39 4.41
N ASP A 169 -9.70 -10.18 4.89
CA ASP A 169 -9.92 -11.62 5.12
C ASP A 169 -11.06 -11.88 6.12
N TYR A 170 -11.19 -11.02 7.14
CA TYR A 170 -12.24 -11.13 8.14
C TYR A 170 -13.60 -10.68 7.63
N GLU A 171 -13.66 -9.60 6.85
CA GLU A 171 -14.89 -9.13 6.21
C GLU A 171 -15.46 -10.18 5.22
N ASP A 172 -14.61 -10.81 4.41
CA ASP A 172 -14.98 -11.90 3.49
C ASP A 172 -15.55 -13.12 4.25
N LEU A 173 -14.92 -13.48 5.38
CA LEU A 173 -15.44 -14.53 6.27
C LEU A 173 -16.82 -14.18 6.83
N LEU A 174 -17.01 -12.94 7.31
CA LEU A 174 -18.29 -12.48 7.85
C LEU A 174 -19.39 -12.53 6.78
N ASN A 175 -19.09 -12.10 5.56
CA ASN A 175 -20.03 -12.13 4.45
C ASN A 175 -20.41 -13.58 4.09
N THR A 176 -19.43 -14.47 3.99
CA THR A 176 -19.66 -15.90 3.72
C THR A 176 -20.56 -16.54 4.79
N VAL A 177 -20.25 -16.32 6.07
CA VAL A 177 -21.05 -16.87 7.18
C VAL A 177 -22.47 -16.28 7.18
N THR A 178 -22.60 -14.98 6.91
CA THR A 178 -23.91 -14.30 6.86
C THR A 178 -24.78 -14.88 5.75
N ASP A 179 -24.23 -15.06 4.56
CA ASP A 179 -24.94 -15.64 3.42
C ASP A 179 -25.42 -17.06 3.71
N ASP A 180 -24.58 -17.87 4.36
CA ASP A 180 -24.95 -19.24 4.71
C ASP A 180 -26.04 -19.30 5.77
N VAL A 181 -26.00 -18.41 6.77
CA VAL A 181 -27.07 -18.28 7.77
C VAL A 181 -28.39 -17.84 7.12
N ILE A 182 -28.35 -16.87 6.19
CA ILE A 182 -29.54 -16.42 5.46
C ILE A 182 -30.15 -17.56 4.65
N LYS A 183 -29.32 -18.33 3.92
CA LYS A 183 -29.80 -19.50 3.15
C LYS A 183 -30.47 -20.54 4.04
N ILE A 184 -29.89 -20.82 5.20
CA ILE A 184 -30.47 -21.78 6.17
C ILE A 184 -31.82 -21.26 6.67
N TYR A 185 -31.90 -19.97 7.02
CA TYR A 185 -33.13 -19.35 7.52
C TYR A 185 -34.25 -19.35 6.47
N GLN A 186 -33.95 -19.02 5.21
CA GLN A 186 -34.91 -19.05 4.10
C GLN A 186 -35.48 -20.46 3.88
N ARG A 187 -34.63 -21.49 3.85
CA ARG A 187 -35.09 -22.89 3.74
C ARG A 187 -36.00 -23.32 4.89
N TYR A 188 -35.79 -22.78 6.09
CA TYR A 188 -36.64 -23.06 7.24
C TYR A 188 -38.01 -22.38 7.11
N GLN A 189 -38.07 -21.14 6.62
CA GLN A 189 -39.33 -20.43 6.36
C GLN A 189 -40.16 -21.12 5.26
N GLU A 190 -39.53 -21.51 4.14
CA GLU A 190 -40.20 -22.25 3.06
C GLU A 190 -40.82 -23.57 3.54
N LYS A 191 -40.14 -24.29 4.45
CA LYS A 191 -40.68 -25.52 5.05
C LYS A 191 -41.83 -25.28 6.02
N LYS A 192 -41.94 -24.09 6.60
CA LYS A 192 -43.06 -23.71 7.47
C LYS A 192 -44.29 -23.33 6.65
N ASP A 193 -44.12 -22.62 5.54
CA ASP A 193 -45.24 -22.18 4.70
C ASP A 193 -45.92 -23.32 3.90
N VAL A 194 -45.27 -24.50 3.81
CA VAL A 194 -45.79 -25.70 3.13
C VAL A 194 -46.57 -26.63 4.08
N ARG A 195 -46.63 -26.32 5.38
CA ARG A 195 -47.40 -27.09 6.40
C ARG A 195 -48.64 -26.34 6.84
#